data_AF-A0A9D1Q9Q0-F1
#
_entry.id   AF-A0A9D1Q9Q0-F1
#
_cell.length_a   1.000
_cell.length_b   1.000
_cell.length_c   1.000
_cell.angle_alpha   90.00
_cell.angle_beta   90.00
_cell.angle_gamma   90.00
#
_symmetry.space_group_name_H-M   'P 1'
#
loop_
_entity.id
_entity.type
_entity.pdbx_description
1 polymer ?
#
loop_
_entity_poly.entity_id
_entity_poly.type
_entity_poly.pdbx_seq_one_letter_code
_entity_poly.pdbx_strand_id
1 'polypeptide(L)'
;MKLKKLMALAMSGVLAVSMFAGCSTVSEKPENPTDEPDTPVSNYSTTFWNNLDEGQKNITCADSAELTAALTTAVGRAGALTISGNYWGTDFIRPVSIYSRPASLASVASKLAELTGADNEELFITFGNDMGMESTLNQVVNGEYAQTDDDITAVALFIVDGTIDVDQALEDVAERLDEVIRDLQPTSQNSIYNVAYEYKYTGAVSVVSKSIDNLDGMKVNFIAVQIDRTTVQR
;
A
#
# COMPACT_ATOMS: atom_id res chain seq x y z
N MET A 1 0.40 -22.97 -22.16
CA MET A 1 -0.95 -22.46 -21.86
C MET A 1 -1.39 -22.99 -20.50
N LYS A 2 -1.35 -22.17 -19.46
CA LYS A 2 -1.95 -22.47 -18.15
C LYS A 2 -3.21 -21.62 -18.05
N LEU A 3 -4.38 -22.26 -18.07
CA LEU A 3 -5.67 -21.59 -17.87
C LEU A 3 -5.69 -20.99 -16.47
N LYS A 4 -5.68 -19.65 -16.36
CA LYS A 4 -6.13 -18.95 -15.16
C LYS A 4 -7.61 -18.64 -15.35
N LYS A 5 -8.41 -19.20 -14.45
CA LYS A 5 -9.86 -19.15 -14.47
C LYS A 5 -10.32 -17.74 -14.11
N LEU A 6 -11.26 -17.23 -14.90
CA LEU A 6 -12.10 -16.07 -14.63
C LEU A 6 -12.61 -16.11 -13.18
N MET A 7 -12.03 -15.29 -12.30
CA MET A 7 -12.71 -14.87 -11.08
C MET A 7 -13.44 -13.59 -11.42
N ALA A 8 -14.77 -13.71 -11.43
CA ALA A 8 -15.67 -12.62 -11.65
C ALA A 8 -15.40 -11.51 -10.64
N LEU A 9 -15.19 -10.31 -11.18
CA LEU A 9 -15.31 -9.02 -10.53
C LEU A 9 -16.74 -8.88 -9.96
N ALA A 10 -16.93 -9.31 -8.72
CA ALA A 10 -18.00 -8.79 -7.90
C ALA A 10 -17.49 -7.46 -7.34
N MET A 11 -17.81 -6.36 -8.05
CA MET A 11 -17.83 -5.03 -7.43
C MET A 11 -18.70 -5.15 -6.17
N SER A 12 -18.08 -5.23 -5.00
CA SER A 12 -18.76 -5.07 -3.73
C SER A 12 -19.16 -3.61 -3.64
N GLY A 13 -20.33 -3.30 -4.19
CA GLY A 13 -21.06 -2.10 -3.82
C GLY A 13 -21.22 -2.14 -2.31
N VAL A 14 -20.48 -1.27 -1.62
CA VAL A 14 -20.72 -0.92 -0.23
C VAL A 14 -22.10 -0.29 -0.19
N LEU A 15 -23.11 -1.15 -0.04
CA LEU A 15 -24.43 -0.73 0.36
C LEU A 15 -24.30 -0.21 1.78
N ALA A 16 -24.63 1.06 1.95
CA ALA A 16 -24.71 1.76 3.22
C ALA A 16 -25.27 0.86 4.33
N VAL A 17 -24.47 0.63 5.38
CA VAL A 17 -24.96 0.06 6.63
C VAL A 17 -25.93 1.07 7.23
N SER A 18 -27.20 0.82 6.97
CA SER A 18 -28.29 1.52 7.62
C SER A 18 -28.26 1.12 9.09
N MET A 19 -27.99 2.07 9.99
CA MET A 19 -28.26 1.87 11.42
C MET A 19 -29.75 1.62 11.58
N PHE A 20 -30.08 0.35 11.79
CA PHE A 20 -31.40 -0.13 12.14
C PHE A 20 -31.71 0.34 13.57
N ALA A 21 -32.28 1.54 13.68
CA ALA A 21 -32.82 2.07 14.93
C ALA A 21 -34.05 1.24 15.32
N GLY A 22 -33.87 0.37 16.31
CA GLY A 22 -34.91 -0.48 16.87
C GLY A 22 -35.17 -0.18 18.34
N CYS A 23 -36.42 0.18 18.62
CA CYS A 23 -37.15 0.08 19.88
C CYS A 23 -37.09 1.22 20.91
N SER A 24 -38.24 1.87 21.03
CA SER A 24 -38.70 2.84 22.02
C SER A 24 -39.05 2.22 23.38
N THR A 25 -38.61 2.82 24.50
CA THR A 25 -39.41 3.19 25.71
C THR A 25 -38.58 4.02 26.73
N VAL A 26 -38.95 5.30 26.88
CA VAL A 26 -38.99 6.22 28.07
C VAL A 26 -38.11 6.00 29.34
N SER A 27 -37.30 7.04 29.65
CA SER A 27 -36.87 7.66 30.97
C SER A 27 -35.97 6.87 31.96
N GLU A 28 -34.91 7.37 32.63
CA GLU A 28 -34.41 8.70 33.05
C GLU A 28 -32.86 8.70 33.32
N LYS A 29 -32.28 9.92 33.32
CA LYS A 29 -31.05 10.40 34.02
C LYS A 29 -29.68 10.29 33.29
N PRO A 30 -28.85 11.38 33.30
CA PRO A 30 -27.69 11.51 32.42
C PRO A 30 -26.42 10.93 33.06
N GLU A 31 -25.70 10.13 32.29
CA GLU A 31 -24.33 9.70 32.58
C GLU A 31 -23.44 9.97 31.36
N ASN A 32 -22.18 10.26 31.65
CA ASN A 32 -21.10 10.78 30.80
C ASN A 32 -21.12 10.36 29.32
N PRO A 33 -20.62 11.23 28.40
CA PRO A 33 -20.26 10.78 27.07
C PRO A 33 -19.18 9.71 27.26
N THR A 34 -19.57 8.48 26.92
CA THR A 34 -18.64 7.38 26.78
C THR A 34 -17.78 7.76 25.59
N ASP A 35 -16.47 7.86 25.81
CA ASP A 35 -15.49 7.98 24.74
C ASP A 35 -15.72 6.79 23.79
N GLU A 36 -16.48 7.02 22.71
CA GLU A 36 -16.37 6.17 21.54
C GLU A 36 -14.90 6.26 21.12
N PRO A 37 -14.23 5.13 20.85
CA PRO A 37 -12.95 5.20 20.18
C PRO A 37 -13.23 5.76 18.78
N ASP A 38 -13.05 7.08 18.63
CA ASP A 38 -12.69 7.71 17.38
C ASP A 38 -11.43 6.98 16.91
N THR A 39 -11.63 5.88 16.19
CA THR A 39 -10.59 5.45 15.26
C THR A 39 -10.60 6.54 14.20
N PRO A 40 -9.54 7.37 14.11
CA PRO A 40 -9.48 8.36 13.06
C PRO A 40 -9.66 7.60 11.76
N VAL A 41 -10.54 8.08 10.88
CA VAL A 41 -10.43 7.71 9.47
C VAL A 41 -9.06 8.22 9.06
N SER A 42 -8.08 7.32 9.01
CA SER A 42 -6.72 7.70 8.66
C SER A 42 -6.77 8.26 7.25
N ASN A 43 -6.26 9.47 7.05
CA ASN A 43 -6.25 10.18 5.77
C ASN A 43 -4.91 9.97 5.01
N TYR A 44 -4.18 8.90 5.31
CA TYR A 44 -2.80 8.70 4.84
C TYR A 44 -2.70 8.69 3.32
N SER A 45 -3.68 8.09 2.63
CA SER A 45 -3.70 8.06 1.16
C SER A 45 -3.89 9.47 0.57
N THR A 46 -4.68 10.30 1.25
CA THR A 46 -4.88 11.71 0.86
C THR A 46 -3.62 12.52 1.14
N THR A 47 -2.99 12.36 2.30
CA THR A 47 -1.72 13.02 2.65
C THR A 47 -0.63 12.66 1.65
N PHE A 48 -0.42 11.37 1.38
CA PHE A 48 0.52 10.90 0.35
C PHE A 48 0.23 11.52 -1.01
N TRP A 49 -1.03 11.49 -1.47
CA TRP A 49 -1.40 12.03 -2.77
C TRP A 49 -1.20 13.54 -2.89
N ASN A 50 -1.42 14.30 -1.82
CA ASN A 50 -1.17 15.74 -1.78
C ASN A 50 0.32 16.10 -1.83
N ASN A 51 1.20 15.18 -1.42
CA ASN A 51 2.65 15.35 -1.46
C ASN A 51 3.28 14.83 -2.76
N LEU A 52 2.50 14.27 -3.68
CA LEU A 52 2.95 14.02 -5.05
C LEU A 52 3.03 15.34 -5.84
N ASP A 53 3.93 15.39 -6.81
CA ASP A 53 4.06 16.52 -7.74
C ASP A 53 3.47 16.13 -9.11
N GLU A 54 4.31 15.85 -10.11
CA GLU A 54 3.83 15.54 -11.45
C GLU A 54 3.12 14.19 -11.53
N GLY A 55 3.45 13.24 -10.66
CA GLY A 55 2.83 11.92 -10.59
C GLY A 55 1.36 11.97 -10.21
N GLN A 56 0.94 13.01 -9.49
CA GLN A 56 -0.42 13.17 -8.99
C GLN A 56 -1.50 13.06 -10.10
N LYS A 57 -1.17 13.51 -11.32
CA LYS A 57 -2.09 13.49 -12.48
C LYS A 57 -2.40 12.08 -13.01
N ASN A 58 -1.58 11.09 -12.69
CA ASN A 58 -1.67 9.74 -13.23
C ASN A 58 -2.39 8.77 -12.28
N ILE A 59 -2.69 9.18 -11.04
CA ILE A 59 -3.24 8.29 -10.00
C ILE A 59 -4.32 8.99 -9.18
N THR A 60 -5.30 8.21 -8.73
CA THR A 60 -6.26 8.65 -7.70
C THR A 60 -6.08 7.81 -6.44
N CYS A 61 -6.01 8.44 -5.27
CA CYS A 61 -5.77 7.72 -4.02
C CYS A 61 -6.99 7.73 -3.09
N ALA A 62 -7.21 6.62 -2.38
CA ALA A 62 -8.19 6.49 -1.32
C ALA A 62 -7.74 5.45 -0.30
N ASP A 63 -8.09 5.63 0.98
CA ASP A 63 -7.71 4.70 2.02
C ASP A 63 -8.40 3.33 1.84
N SER A 64 -7.66 2.26 2.13
CA SER A 64 -8.12 0.88 1.98
C SER A 64 -8.10 0.14 3.31
N ALA A 65 -9.28 -0.30 3.74
CA ALA A 65 -9.42 -1.16 4.92
C ALA A 65 -8.76 -2.53 4.72
N GLU A 66 -8.74 -3.03 3.48
CA GLU A 66 -8.11 -4.30 3.13
C GLU A 66 -6.58 -4.22 3.24
N LEU A 67 -5.98 -3.15 2.71
CA LEU A 67 -4.54 -2.90 2.85
C LEU A 67 -4.16 -2.72 4.33
N THR A 68 -4.98 -2.00 5.10
CA THR A 68 -4.77 -1.79 6.53
C THR A 68 -4.78 -3.11 7.30
N ALA A 69 -5.75 -3.98 7.01
CA ALA A 69 -5.85 -5.31 7.62
C ALA A 69 -4.68 -6.23 7.22
N ALA A 70 -4.26 -6.18 5.95
CA ALA A 70 -3.12 -6.93 5.44
C ALA A 70 -1.81 -6.50 6.12
N LEU A 71 -1.56 -5.19 6.19
CA LEU A 71 -0.39 -4.62 6.85
C LEU A 71 -0.36 -4.95 8.35
N THR A 72 -1.50 -4.80 9.04
CA THR A 72 -1.62 -5.15 10.47
C THR A 72 -1.26 -6.61 10.71
N THR A 73 -1.79 -7.51 9.88
CA THR A 73 -1.50 -8.95 9.96
C THR A 73 -0.02 -9.25 9.68
N ALA A 74 0.56 -8.62 8.67
CA ALA A 74 1.96 -8.80 8.30
C ALA A 74 2.91 -8.30 9.41
N VAL A 75 2.67 -7.10 9.93
CA VAL A 75 3.46 -6.48 11.02
C VAL A 75 3.43 -7.30 12.31
N GLY A 76 2.35 -8.06 12.55
CA GLY A 76 2.28 -9.07 13.62
C GLY A 76 3.47 -10.04 13.63
N ARG A 77 4.07 -10.33 12.48
CA ARG A 77 5.23 -11.24 12.32
C ARG A 77 6.59 -10.60 12.58
N ALA A 78 6.65 -9.27 12.71
CA ALA A 78 7.91 -8.59 12.97
C ALA A 78 8.40 -8.91 14.39
N GLY A 79 9.60 -9.50 14.53
CA GLY A 79 10.20 -9.79 15.84
C GLY A 79 10.91 -8.57 16.42
N ALA A 80 10.70 -8.29 17.71
CA ALA A 80 11.29 -7.15 18.42
C ALA A 80 12.84 -7.12 18.37
N LEU A 81 13.49 -8.27 18.57
CA LEU A 81 14.96 -8.43 18.51
C LEU A 81 15.56 -8.14 17.13
N THR A 82 14.72 -8.25 16.11
CA THR A 82 15.13 -8.19 14.72
C THR A 82 15.10 -6.76 14.21
N ILE A 83 14.00 -6.05 14.50
CA ILE A 83 13.89 -4.61 14.22
C ILE A 83 15.01 -3.88 14.96
N SER A 84 15.23 -4.21 16.23
CA SER A 84 16.22 -3.54 17.04
C SER A 84 17.66 -3.68 16.57
N GLY A 85 18.15 -4.87 16.23
CA GLY A 85 19.56 -5.07 15.90
C GLY A 85 20.05 -4.37 14.62
N ASN A 86 19.15 -3.84 13.79
CA ASN A 86 19.45 -3.27 12.46
C ASN A 86 18.99 -1.82 12.29
N TYR A 87 18.26 -1.29 13.28
CA TYR A 87 17.77 0.09 13.29
C TYR A 87 18.75 1.10 13.89
N TRP A 88 19.81 0.64 14.55
CA TRP A 88 20.78 1.53 15.19
C TRP A 88 21.65 2.22 14.13
N GLY A 89 21.28 3.45 13.78
CA GLY A 89 22.14 4.40 13.08
C GLY A 89 21.50 5.22 11.96
N THR A 90 20.18 5.14 11.71
CA THR A 90 19.57 5.95 10.64
C THR A 90 18.19 6.50 10.97
N ASP A 91 18.09 7.83 10.89
CA ASP A 91 16.86 8.63 11.07
C ASP A 91 16.12 8.83 9.73
N PHE A 92 16.19 7.86 8.81
CA PHE A 92 15.65 7.98 7.45
C PHE A 92 14.74 6.80 7.11
N ILE A 93 13.78 7.04 6.22
CA ILE A 93 12.88 6.01 5.70
C ILE A 93 13.66 4.93 4.96
N ARG A 94 13.31 3.66 5.21
CA ARG A 94 13.92 2.52 4.52
C ARG A 94 12.89 1.68 3.78
N PRO A 95 13.10 1.39 2.48
CA PRO A 95 12.31 0.38 1.79
C PRO A 95 12.63 -1.01 2.35
N VAL A 96 11.63 -1.89 2.36
CA VAL A 96 11.72 -3.27 2.84
C VAL A 96 11.46 -4.22 1.69
N SER A 97 12.38 -5.17 1.47
CA SER A 97 12.28 -6.23 0.48
C SER A 97 12.12 -7.60 1.15
N ILE A 98 11.64 -8.59 0.40
CA ILE A 98 11.64 -10.01 0.80
C ILE A 98 13.06 -10.58 0.99
N TYR A 99 14.08 -9.91 0.47
CA TYR A 99 15.49 -10.25 0.71
C TYR A 99 16.12 -9.41 1.83
N SER A 100 15.35 -8.48 2.44
CA SER A 100 15.87 -7.64 3.52
C SER A 100 16.40 -8.49 4.65
N ARG A 101 17.66 -8.27 4.98
CA ARG A 101 18.18 -8.64 6.29
C ARG A 101 17.81 -7.52 7.24
N PRO A 102 17.15 -7.85 8.34
CA PRO A 102 16.99 -9.19 8.91
C PRO A 102 15.68 -9.94 8.55
N ALA A 103 15.69 -11.28 8.72
CA ALA A 103 14.67 -12.23 8.26
C ALA A 103 13.21 -11.94 8.70
N SER A 104 12.98 -11.22 9.81
CA SER A 104 11.61 -10.89 10.18
C SER A 104 11.02 -9.75 9.35
N LEU A 105 11.82 -8.79 8.86
CA LEU A 105 11.34 -7.75 7.95
C LEU A 105 10.99 -8.35 6.59
N ALA A 106 11.83 -9.26 6.10
CA ALA A 106 11.50 -10.12 4.96
C ALA A 106 10.18 -10.88 5.19
N SER A 107 9.95 -11.45 6.39
CA SER A 107 8.68 -12.13 6.69
C SER A 107 7.46 -11.19 6.73
N VAL A 108 7.63 -9.91 7.10
CA VAL A 108 6.56 -8.91 6.98
C VAL A 108 6.27 -8.68 5.50
N ALA A 109 7.29 -8.37 4.70
CA ALA A 109 7.15 -8.12 3.27
C ALA A 109 6.50 -9.30 2.54
N SER A 110 7.00 -10.54 2.76
CA SER A 110 6.43 -11.73 2.13
C SER A 110 4.97 -11.96 2.52
N LYS A 111 4.60 -11.71 3.78
CA LYS A 111 3.21 -11.89 4.20
C LYS A 111 2.30 -10.78 3.66
N LEU A 112 2.80 -9.55 3.59
CA LEU A 112 2.05 -8.44 3.00
C LEU A 112 1.76 -8.73 1.52
N ALA A 113 2.79 -9.09 0.75
CA ALA A 113 2.65 -9.45 -0.66
C ALA A 113 1.63 -10.57 -0.90
N GLU A 114 1.65 -11.62 -0.07
CA GLU A 114 0.68 -12.73 -0.13
C GLU A 114 -0.76 -12.25 0.13
N LEU A 115 -0.96 -11.35 1.10
CA LEU A 115 -2.28 -10.88 1.51
C LEU A 115 -2.88 -9.85 0.54
N THR A 116 -2.05 -9.03 -0.09
CA THR A 116 -2.48 -8.05 -1.09
C THR A 116 -2.56 -8.64 -2.50
N GLY A 117 -1.95 -9.80 -2.73
CA GLY A 117 -1.82 -10.37 -4.07
C GLY A 117 -0.85 -9.58 -4.95
N ALA A 118 0.18 -8.97 -4.36
CA ALA A 118 1.15 -8.17 -5.09
C ALA A 118 1.87 -8.97 -6.18
N ASP A 119 1.92 -8.42 -7.40
CA ASP A 119 2.61 -9.00 -8.55
C ASP A 119 4.12 -8.72 -8.54
N ASN A 120 4.56 -7.67 -7.85
CA ASN A 120 5.98 -7.36 -7.74
C ASN A 120 6.67 -8.32 -6.75
N GLU A 121 7.77 -8.94 -7.18
CA GLU A 121 8.50 -9.92 -6.36
C GLU A 121 9.15 -9.26 -5.14
N GLU A 122 9.56 -8.00 -5.26
CA GLU A 122 10.15 -7.25 -4.16
C GLU A 122 9.38 -5.97 -3.84
N LEU A 123 9.05 -5.77 -2.55
CA LEU A 123 8.31 -4.59 -2.07
C LEU A 123 9.18 -3.32 -1.89
N PHE A 124 10.23 -3.17 -2.69
CA PHE A 124 11.07 -1.97 -2.70
C PHE A 124 10.77 -1.08 -3.92
N ILE A 125 11.25 0.17 -3.88
CA ILE A 125 11.26 1.10 -5.00
C ILE A 125 12.70 1.27 -5.50
N THR A 126 12.99 0.86 -6.74
CA THR A 126 14.25 1.17 -7.41
C THR A 126 13.98 1.29 -8.90
N PHE A 127 14.28 2.47 -9.42
CA PHE A 127 14.27 2.77 -10.83
C PHE A 127 15.24 1.84 -11.58
N GLY A 128 14.77 1.21 -12.66
CA GLY A 128 15.59 0.30 -13.47
C GLY A 128 15.88 -1.08 -12.86
N ASN A 129 15.13 -1.51 -11.83
CA ASN A 129 15.12 -2.90 -11.40
C ASN A 129 13.84 -3.59 -11.90
N ASP A 130 14.01 -4.64 -12.69
CA ASP A 130 12.93 -5.40 -13.33
C ASP A 130 11.96 -6.06 -12.33
N MET A 131 12.29 -6.09 -11.03
CA MET A 131 11.50 -6.76 -9.97
C MET A 131 10.78 -5.81 -8.99
N GLY A 132 10.95 -4.49 -9.16
CA GLY A 132 10.34 -3.47 -8.29
C GLY A 132 8.97 -2.96 -8.77
N MET A 133 8.33 -2.13 -7.96
CA MET A 133 6.98 -1.58 -8.23
C MET A 133 6.83 -0.96 -9.63
N GLU A 134 7.77 -0.14 -10.07
CA GLU A 134 7.73 0.52 -11.39
C GLU A 134 7.70 -0.51 -12.53
N SER A 135 8.66 -1.44 -12.54
CA SER A 135 8.77 -2.47 -13.56
C SER A 135 7.49 -3.32 -13.64
N THR A 136 6.92 -3.66 -12.49
CA THR A 136 5.67 -4.44 -12.44
C THR A 136 4.49 -3.65 -13.02
N LEU A 137 4.28 -2.40 -12.61
CA LEU A 137 3.17 -1.56 -13.09
C LEU A 137 3.29 -1.25 -14.59
N ASN A 138 4.51 -1.10 -15.08
CA ASN A 138 4.82 -0.84 -16.48
C ASN A 138 5.05 -2.13 -17.31
N GLN A 139 5.03 -3.30 -16.66
CA GLN A 139 5.40 -4.60 -17.23
C GLN A 139 6.67 -4.50 -18.08
N VAL A 140 7.75 -3.98 -17.48
CA VAL A 140 9.02 -3.79 -18.18
C VAL A 140 9.68 -5.15 -18.40
N VAL A 141 9.96 -5.48 -19.65
CA VAL A 141 10.65 -6.72 -20.04
C VAL A 141 11.81 -6.35 -20.95
N ASN A 142 13.04 -6.67 -20.54
CA ASN A 142 14.27 -6.31 -21.26
C ASN A 142 14.38 -4.80 -21.57
N GLY A 143 13.89 -3.93 -20.68
CA GLY A 143 13.90 -2.48 -20.86
C GLY A 143 12.81 -1.93 -21.79
N GLU A 144 11.86 -2.77 -22.24
CA GLU A 144 10.71 -2.34 -23.03
C GLU A 144 9.41 -2.45 -22.23
N TYR A 145 8.51 -1.48 -22.42
CA TYR A 145 7.17 -1.48 -21.84
C TYR A 145 6.32 -2.55 -22.54
N ALA A 146 6.11 -3.70 -21.89
CA ALA A 146 5.35 -4.82 -22.43
C ALA A 146 3.90 -4.84 -21.95
N GLN A 147 3.30 -3.65 -21.74
CA GLN A 147 1.99 -3.54 -21.12
C GLN A 147 0.89 -4.32 -21.89
N THR A 148 0.14 -5.16 -21.16
CA THR A 148 -0.89 -6.08 -21.67
C THR A 148 -2.31 -5.67 -21.24
N ASP A 149 -3.31 -6.53 -21.46
CA ASP A 149 -4.66 -6.41 -20.92
C ASP A 149 -4.78 -6.82 -19.44
N ASP A 150 -3.68 -7.18 -18.79
CA ASP A 150 -3.68 -7.64 -17.40
C ASP A 150 -3.91 -6.49 -16.42
N ASP A 151 -4.74 -6.74 -15.42
CA ASP A 151 -4.77 -5.95 -14.19
C ASP A 151 -3.55 -6.32 -13.33
N ILE A 152 -2.97 -5.32 -12.66
CA ILE A 152 -1.73 -5.47 -11.89
C ILE A 152 -1.87 -4.80 -10.53
N THR A 153 -1.42 -5.46 -9.48
CA THR A 153 -1.30 -4.89 -8.14
C THR A 153 0.18 -4.84 -7.74
N ALA A 154 0.69 -3.65 -7.45
CA ALA A 154 2.05 -3.48 -6.94
C ALA A 154 2.03 -2.87 -5.53
N VAL A 155 2.92 -3.35 -4.65
CA VAL A 155 3.01 -2.88 -3.26
C VAL A 155 4.45 -2.49 -2.92
N ALA A 156 4.62 -1.34 -2.28
CA ALA A 156 5.87 -0.90 -1.66
C ALA A 156 5.70 -0.92 -0.14
N LEU A 157 6.72 -1.38 0.57
CA LEU A 157 6.75 -1.38 2.03
C LEU A 157 7.94 -0.57 2.52
N PHE A 158 7.67 0.31 3.47
CA PHE A 158 8.66 1.11 4.15
C PHE A 158 8.56 0.93 5.65
N ILE A 159 9.66 1.25 6.30
CA ILE A 159 9.72 1.31 7.75
C ILE A 159 10.47 2.58 8.17
N VAL A 160 9.95 3.25 9.19
CA VAL A 160 10.46 4.51 9.71
C VAL A 160 10.45 4.49 11.24
N ASP A 161 11.40 5.19 11.84
CA ASP A 161 11.45 5.36 13.29
C ASP A 161 10.17 6.02 13.81
N GLY A 162 9.64 5.54 14.94
CA GLY A 162 8.38 6.03 15.50
C GLY A 162 8.46 7.42 16.13
N THR A 163 9.65 8.01 16.25
CA THR A 163 9.85 9.42 16.64
C THR A 163 9.72 10.39 15.47
N ILE A 164 9.77 9.89 14.23
CA ILE A 164 9.52 10.70 13.03
C ILE A 164 8.01 10.85 12.86
N ASP A 165 7.60 12.08 12.55
CA ASP A 165 6.21 12.40 12.26
C ASP A 165 5.72 11.64 11.02
N VAL A 166 4.52 11.06 11.11
CA VAL A 166 3.99 10.19 10.03
C VAL A 166 3.70 11.00 8.77
N ASP A 167 3.24 12.25 8.88
CA ASP A 167 2.95 13.07 7.70
C ASP A 167 4.25 13.46 6.98
N GLN A 168 5.30 13.79 7.72
CA GLN A 168 6.64 14.00 7.16
C GLN A 168 7.20 12.72 6.53
N ALA A 169 6.95 11.56 7.14
CA ALA A 169 7.36 10.30 6.54
C ALA A 169 6.58 9.99 5.24
N LEU A 170 5.32 10.39 5.16
CA LEU A 170 4.50 10.24 3.96
C LEU A 170 4.91 11.21 2.85
N GLU A 171 5.40 12.40 3.19
CA GLU A 171 6.02 13.35 2.25
C GLU A 171 7.24 12.72 1.57
N ASP A 172 8.22 12.23 2.34
CA ASP A 172 9.40 11.54 1.83
C ASP A 172 9.03 10.30 0.97
N VAL A 173 7.99 9.54 1.36
CA VAL A 173 7.50 8.39 0.58
C VAL A 173 6.86 8.84 -0.74
N ALA A 174 6.10 9.93 -0.73
CA ALA A 174 5.49 10.51 -1.93
C ALA A 174 6.55 11.02 -2.90
N GLU A 175 7.54 11.80 -2.43
CA GLU A 175 8.65 12.27 -3.27
C GLU A 175 9.38 11.11 -3.95
N ARG A 176 9.57 10.00 -3.23
CA ARG A 176 10.26 8.81 -3.74
C ARG A 176 9.44 8.00 -4.75
N LEU A 177 8.12 8.09 -4.69
CA LEU A 177 7.20 7.43 -5.63
C LEU A 177 6.74 8.34 -6.76
N ASP A 178 6.94 9.66 -6.66
CA ASP A 178 6.45 10.61 -7.67
C ASP A 178 7.01 10.30 -9.06
N GLU A 179 8.32 10.06 -9.18
CA GLU A 179 8.95 9.71 -10.46
C GLU A 179 8.37 8.41 -11.04
N VAL A 180 8.18 7.39 -10.20
CA VAL A 180 7.56 6.11 -10.60
C VAL A 180 6.14 6.31 -11.12
N ILE A 181 5.34 7.10 -10.40
CA ILE A 181 3.93 7.35 -10.73
C ILE A 181 3.82 8.25 -11.98
N ARG A 182 4.71 9.23 -12.12
CA ARG A 182 4.77 10.14 -13.27
C ARG A 182 5.06 9.39 -14.57
N ASP A 183 5.87 8.34 -14.51
CA ASP A 183 6.29 7.57 -15.70
C ASP A 183 5.29 6.45 -16.06
N LEU A 184 4.22 6.27 -15.28
CA LEU A 184 3.13 5.35 -15.60
C LEU A 184 2.45 5.73 -16.92
N GLN A 185 2.32 4.76 -17.80
CA GLN A 185 1.73 4.97 -19.12
C GLN A 185 0.20 4.79 -19.05
N PRO A 186 -0.61 5.82 -19.33
CA PRO A 186 -2.07 5.70 -19.30
C PRO A 186 -2.62 4.92 -20.52
N THR A 187 -1.80 4.70 -21.55
CA THR A 187 -2.18 3.93 -22.73
C THR A 187 -1.00 3.16 -23.29
N SER A 188 -1.25 1.96 -23.81
CA SER A 188 -0.28 1.18 -24.59
C SER A 188 -0.86 0.81 -25.95
N GLN A 189 0.02 0.62 -26.93
CA GLN A 189 -0.31 0.09 -28.24
C GLN A 189 0.40 -1.24 -28.45
N ASN A 190 -0.37 -2.33 -28.51
CA ASN A 190 0.16 -3.62 -28.91
C ASN A 190 0.22 -3.68 -30.45
N SER A 191 1.42 -3.48 -30.99
CA SER A 191 1.66 -3.46 -32.43
C SER A 191 1.44 -4.80 -33.13
N ILE A 192 1.50 -5.92 -32.40
CA ILE A 192 1.29 -7.28 -32.94
C ILE A 192 -0.20 -7.53 -33.19
N TYR A 193 -1.05 -7.14 -32.25
CA TYR A 193 -2.49 -7.39 -32.33
C TYR A 193 -3.30 -6.18 -32.80
N ASN A 194 -2.63 -5.02 -33.00
CA ASN A 194 -3.26 -3.74 -33.34
C ASN A 194 -4.38 -3.35 -32.36
N VAL A 195 -4.14 -3.59 -31.07
CA VAL A 195 -5.05 -3.26 -29.97
C VAL A 195 -4.42 -2.16 -29.14
N ALA A 196 -5.24 -1.21 -28.70
CA ALA A 196 -4.87 -0.20 -27.73
C ALA A 196 -5.50 -0.52 -26.38
N TYR A 197 -4.74 -0.30 -25.32
CA TYR A 197 -5.20 -0.45 -23.94
C TYR A 197 -5.21 0.91 -23.26
N GLU A 198 -6.22 1.14 -22.42
CA GLU A 198 -6.29 2.27 -21.50
C GLU A 198 -6.10 1.73 -20.08
N TYR A 199 -5.22 2.39 -19.33
CA TYR A 199 -4.87 2.02 -17.97
C TYR A 199 -5.34 3.09 -16.99
N LYS A 200 -5.90 2.64 -15.87
CA LYS A 200 -6.28 3.50 -14.74
C LYS A 200 -5.59 3.03 -13.48
N TYR A 201 -5.02 3.98 -12.76
CA TYR A 201 -4.26 3.71 -11.55
C TYR A 201 -4.98 4.25 -10.32
N THR A 202 -5.14 3.37 -9.32
CA THR A 202 -5.64 3.73 -7.99
C THR A 202 -4.59 3.42 -6.94
N GLY A 203 -4.44 4.32 -5.96
CA GLY A 203 -3.48 4.17 -4.86
C GLY A 203 -4.17 4.05 -3.51
N ALA A 204 -3.55 3.30 -2.59
CA ALA A 204 -3.93 3.26 -1.19
C ALA A 204 -2.68 3.22 -0.31
N VAL A 205 -2.73 3.91 0.82
CA VAL A 205 -1.65 3.96 1.81
C VAL A 205 -2.18 3.53 3.16
N SER A 206 -1.38 2.73 3.87
CA SER A 206 -1.69 2.31 5.24
C SER A 206 -0.45 2.42 6.12
N VAL A 207 -0.65 2.88 7.35
CA VAL A 207 0.41 2.98 8.36
C VAL A 207 0.02 2.13 9.57
N VAL A 208 0.96 1.29 10.03
CA VAL A 208 0.79 0.49 11.24
C VAL A 208 2.02 0.65 12.13
N SER A 209 1.79 1.13 13.34
CA SER A 209 2.84 1.26 14.36
C SER A 209 3.01 -0.04 15.15
N LYS A 210 4.26 -0.35 15.52
CA LYS A 210 4.57 -1.46 16.42
C LYS A 210 5.56 -1.03 17.51
N SER A 211 5.17 -1.29 18.75
CA SER A 211 6.05 -1.14 19.91
C SER A 211 7.06 -2.29 20.02
N ILE A 212 8.24 -2.00 20.53
CA ILE A 212 9.35 -2.92 20.76
C ILE A 212 9.64 -2.92 22.26
N ASP A 213 8.98 -3.82 22.99
CA ASP A 213 8.91 -3.80 24.46
C ASP A 213 10.25 -3.96 25.17
N ASN A 214 11.28 -4.50 24.49
CA ASN A 214 12.59 -4.78 25.09
C ASN A 214 13.63 -3.66 24.93
N LEU A 215 13.24 -2.49 24.39
CA LEU A 215 14.12 -1.35 24.14
C LEU A 215 13.41 -0.03 24.44
N ASP A 216 13.26 0.27 25.72
CA ASP A 216 12.74 1.56 26.21
C ASP A 216 11.42 2.03 25.58
N GLY A 217 10.56 1.09 25.16
CA GLY A 217 9.28 1.42 24.53
C GLY A 217 9.39 2.03 23.13
N MET A 218 10.49 1.75 22.42
CA MET A 218 10.69 2.12 21.01
C MET A 218 9.47 1.75 20.17
N LYS A 219 9.12 2.63 19.23
CA LYS A 219 8.08 2.42 18.24
C LYS A 219 8.67 2.51 16.86
N VAL A 220 8.13 1.72 15.93
CA VAL A 220 8.41 1.85 14.51
C VAL A 220 7.10 1.93 13.75
N ASN A 221 7.07 2.71 12.68
CA ASN A 221 5.94 2.79 11.78
C ASN A 221 6.26 2.02 10.50
N PHE A 222 5.37 1.12 10.12
CA PHE A 222 5.38 0.47 8.82
C PHE A 222 4.42 1.20 7.91
N ILE A 223 4.87 1.56 6.71
CA ILE A 223 4.07 2.28 5.71
C ILE A 223 3.99 1.40 4.48
N ALA A 224 2.78 0.99 4.09
CA ALA A 224 2.54 0.28 2.83
C ALA A 224 1.87 1.22 1.84
N VAL A 225 2.35 1.22 0.60
CA VAL A 225 1.71 1.89 -0.54
C VAL A 225 1.35 0.82 -1.55
N GLN A 226 0.06 0.70 -1.86
CA GLN A 226 -0.45 -0.18 -2.92
C GLN A 226 -0.87 0.68 -4.10
N ILE A 227 -0.52 0.25 -5.31
CA ILE A 227 -0.99 0.81 -6.57
C ILE A 227 -1.60 -0.32 -7.39
N ASP A 228 -2.86 -0.15 -7.75
CA ASP A 228 -3.57 -1.05 -8.65
C ASP A 228 -3.70 -0.40 -10.02
N ARG A 229 -3.31 -1.12 -11.06
CA ARG A 229 -3.55 -0.78 -12.46
C ARG A 229 -4.69 -1.65 -12.97
N THR A 230 -5.76 -1.00 -13.40
CA THR A 230 -6.87 -1.67 -14.11
C THR A 230 -6.80 -1.38 -15.60
N THR A 231 -7.18 -2.35 -16.42
CA THR A 231 -7.09 -2.23 -17.88
C THR A 231 -8.45 -2.30 -18.55
N VAL A 232 -8.67 -1.42 -19.54
CA VAL A 232 -9.81 -1.49 -20.45
C VAL A 232 -9.29 -1.55 -21.88
N GLN A 233 -9.69 -2.57 -22.64
CA GLN A 233 -9.41 -2.64 -24.06
C GLN A 233 -10.21 -1.56 -24.82
N ARG A 234 -9.52 -0.83 -25.70
CA ARG A 234 -10.11 0.22 -26.54
C ARG A 234 -10.50 -0.27 -27.94
#